data_AF-A0A4Y7TTW5-F1
#
_entry.id   AF-A0A4Y7TTW5-F1
#
_cell.length_a   1.000
_cell.length_b   1.000
_cell.length_c   1.000
_cell.angle_alpha   90.00
_cell.angle_beta   90.00
_cell.angle_gamma   90.00
#
_symmetry.space_group_name_H-M   'P 1'
#
loop_
_entity.id
_entity.type
_entity.pdbx_description
1 polymer ?
#
loop_
_entity_poly.entity_id
_entity_poly.type
_entity_poly.pdbx_seq_one_letter_code
_entity_poly.pdbx_strand_id
1 'polypeptide(L)'
;MEDPWPFTQHLDANYVPTSQELDEFEALVAEREAIIDAIDAGMVELERVRTANAQYVRRLRTLGAPVRRLPDDIVLAIFESLVIGEPWSTPHPSVVASHVCRRWTGLALGTPLLWTKIEIRLLLDGLWGKVPQIANENTGAPDGGMKIDYVEPCAPPQNLAAPTVHKGFRTRVGNPTDRL
;
A
#
# COMPACT_ATOMS: atom_id res chain seq x y z
N MET A 1 16.72 28.93 36.59
CA MET A 1 17.58 30.12 36.56
C MET A 1 18.91 29.56 36.07
N GLU A 2 19.19 29.66 34.78
CA GLU A 2 20.47 29.18 34.23
C GLU A 2 21.55 30.14 34.69
N ASP A 3 22.64 29.61 35.26
CA ASP A 3 23.79 30.44 35.61
C ASP A 3 24.33 31.09 34.32
N PRO A 4 24.61 32.42 34.33
CA PRO A 4 25.11 33.11 33.15
C PRO A 4 26.38 32.44 32.66
N TRP A 5 26.38 32.02 31.39
CA TRP A 5 27.52 31.35 30.79
C TRP A 5 28.76 32.26 30.88
N PRO A 6 29.91 31.77 31.39
CA PRO A 6 31.06 32.61 31.74
C PRO A 6 31.64 33.43 30.56
N PHE A 7 31.34 33.06 29.32
CA PHE A 7 31.88 33.69 28.10
C PHE A 7 30.84 34.48 27.30
N THR A 8 29.67 34.76 27.87
CA THR A 8 28.58 35.49 27.20
C THR A 8 29.04 36.84 26.63
N GLN A 9 30.01 37.49 27.29
CA GLN A 9 30.60 38.77 26.88
C GLN A 9 31.46 38.72 25.60
N HIS A 10 31.81 37.53 25.10
CA HIS A 10 32.69 37.35 23.94
C HIS A 10 31.96 36.95 22.65
N LEU A 11 30.64 36.71 22.70
CA LEU A 11 29.86 36.22 21.55
C LEU A 11 29.72 37.24 20.40
N ASP A 12 29.76 38.55 20.70
CA ASP A 12 29.62 39.64 19.72
C ASP A 12 30.93 40.43 19.49
N ALA A 13 32.03 40.01 20.11
CA ALA A 13 33.34 40.63 19.94
C ALA A 13 34.16 39.84 18.91
N ASN A 14 35.03 40.50 18.13
CA ASN A 14 36.08 39.85 17.33
C ASN A 14 37.19 39.27 18.24
N TYR A 15 36.78 38.56 19.28
CA TYR A 15 37.63 38.00 20.31
C TYR A 15 38.26 36.70 19.80
N VAL A 16 39.57 36.57 19.99
CA VAL A 16 40.33 35.37 19.63
C VAL A 16 40.67 34.65 20.93
N PRO A 17 40.09 33.46 21.19
CA PRO A 17 40.36 32.71 22.41
C PRO A 17 41.82 32.26 22.49
N THR A 18 42.34 32.18 23.71
CA THR A 18 43.61 31.54 24.01
C THR A 18 43.49 30.02 23.95
N SER A 19 44.62 29.30 23.85
CA SER A 19 44.60 27.83 23.82
C SER A 19 43.97 27.21 25.07
N GLN A 20 44.18 27.82 26.24
CA GLN A 20 43.58 27.35 27.49
C GLN A 20 42.05 27.52 27.48
N GLU A 21 41.54 28.63 26.95
CA GLU A 21 40.09 28.87 26.84
C GLU A 21 39.45 27.92 25.83
N LEU A 22 40.17 27.53 24.77
CA LEU A 22 39.71 26.48 23.85
C LEU A 22 39.57 25.13 24.56
N ASP A 23 40.54 24.73 25.39
CA ASP A 23 40.46 23.50 26.18
C ASP A 23 39.26 23.53 27.15
N GLU A 24 39.00 24.69 27.77
CA GLU A 24 37.85 24.90 28.65
C GLU A 24 36.52 24.83 27.88
N PHE A 25 36.45 25.35 26.65
CA PHE A 25 35.28 25.20 25.79
C PHE A 25 35.03 23.75 25.40
N GLU A 26 36.07 23.03 24.99
CA GLU A 26 35.95 21.62 24.62
C GLU A 26 35.47 20.79 25.82
N ALA A 27 35.98 21.06 27.02
CA ALA A 27 35.52 20.40 28.24
C ALA A 27 34.04 20.68 28.53
N LEU A 28 33.60 21.93 28.39
CA LEU A 28 32.19 22.31 28.58
C LEU A 28 31.28 21.72 27.51
N VAL A 29 31.71 21.69 26.25
CA VAL A 29 30.96 21.05 25.17
C VAL A 29 30.81 19.55 25.45
N ALA A 30 31.91 18.87 25.80
CA ALA A 30 31.87 17.45 26.14
C ALA A 30 30.95 17.14 27.33
N GLU A 31 30.93 18.00 28.36
CA GLU A 31 29.99 17.87 29.49
C GLU A 31 28.52 17.98 29.02
N ARG A 32 28.21 18.98 28.18
CA ARG A 32 26.85 19.19 27.67
C ARG A 32 26.41 18.09 26.72
N GLU A 33 27.31 17.60 25.87
CA GLU A 33 27.07 16.44 25.00
C GLU A 33 26.77 15.19 25.82
N ALA A 34 27.51 14.93 26.90
CA ALA A 34 27.24 13.80 27.78
C ALA A 34 25.85 13.89 28.46
N ILE A 35 25.39 15.10 28.79
CA ILE A 35 24.02 15.32 29.31
C ILE A 35 22.99 15.04 28.22
N ILE A 36 23.21 15.52 27.00
CA ILE A 36 22.33 15.24 25.85
C ILE A 36 22.24 13.74 25.61
N ASP A 37 23.36 13.03 25.57
CA ASP A 37 23.40 11.58 25.38
C ASP A 37 22.63 10.84 26.48
N ALA A 38 22.74 11.29 27.73
CA ALA A 38 21.99 10.71 28.84
C ALA A 38 20.48 10.94 28.70
N ILE A 39 20.07 12.14 28.26
CA ILE A 39 18.66 12.46 27.99
C ILE A 39 18.14 11.60 26.83
N ASP A 40 18.89 11.49 25.74
CA ASP A 40 18.52 10.71 24.57
C ASP A 40 18.38 9.22 24.92
N ALA A 41 19.31 8.68 25.72
CA ALA A 41 19.19 7.33 26.25
C ALA A 41 17.92 7.16 27.09
N GLY A 42 17.58 8.15 27.91
CA GLY A 42 16.32 8.20 28.66
C GLY A 42 15.09 8.20 27.75
N MET A 43 15.09 9.01 26.69
CA MET A 43 14.00 9.08 25.71
C MET A 43 13.77 7.75 25.01
N VAL A 44 14.85 7.05 24.62
CA VAL A 44 14.77 5.73 23.99
C VAL A 44 14.09 4.72 24.92
N GLU A 45 14.47 4.68 26.20
CA GLU A 45 13.86 3.76 27.16
C GLU A 45 12.39 4.11 27.43
N LEU A 46 12.07 5.40 27.60
CA LEU A 46 10.68 5.84 27.79
C LEU A 46 9.80 5.48 26.59
N GLU A 47 10.29 5.64 25.36
CA GLU A 47 9.54 5.27 24.16
C GLU A 47 9.37 3.75 24.07
N ARG A 48 10.37 2.96 24.49
CA ARG A 48 10.23 1.50 24.60
C ARG A 48 9.13 1.11 25.57
N VAL A 49 9.08 1.73 26.75
CA VAL A 49 8.03 1.48 27.75
C VAL A 49 6.66 1.91 27.23
N ARG A 50 6.58 3.09 26.59
CA ARG A 50 5.35 3.62 26.00
C ARG A 50 4.81 2.69 24.91
N THR A 51 5.64 2.26 23.98
CA THR A 51 5.24 1.36 22.89
C THR A 51 4.77 0.01 23.41
N ALA A 52 5.46 -0.56 24.41
CA ALA A 52 5.03 -1.81 25.07
C ALA A 52 3.65 -1.67 25.73
N ASN A 53 3.41 -0.59 26.49
CA ASN A 53 2.12 -0.33 27.12
C ASN A 53 1.01 -0.07 26.10
N ALA A 54 1.28 0.71 25.05
CA ALA A 54 0.34 0.95 23.97
C ALA A 54 -0.09 -0.35 23.28
N GLN A 55 0.87 -1.26 23.01
CA GLN A 55 0.57 -2.58 22.48
C GLN A 55 -0.28 -3.41 23.45
N TYR A 56 0.01 -3.38 24.74
CA TYR A 56 -0.76 -4.10 25.77
C TYR A 56 -2.21 -3.61 25.83
N VAL A 57 -2.43 -2.29 25.89
CA VAL A 57 -3.76 -1.67 25.86
C VAL A 57 -4.51 -2.05 24.57
N ARG A 58 -3.84 -2.01 23.42
CA ARG A 58 -4.45 -2.43 22.14
C ARG A 58 -4.91 -3.88 22.17
N ARG A 59 -4.10 -4.79 22.73
CA ARG A 59 -4.46 -6.21 22.88
C ARG A 59 -5.70 -6.37 23.76
N LEU A 60 -5.72 -5.73 24.93
CA LEU A 60 -6.88 -5.78 25.84
C LEU A 60 -8.15 -5.22 25.19
N ARG A 61 -8.06 -4.08 24.50
CA ARG A 61 -9.20 -3.51 23.73
C ARG A 61 -9.69 -4.46 22.65
N THR A 62 -8.78 -5.16 21.98
CA THR A 62 -9.13 -6.14 20.95
C THR A 62 -9.83 -7.35 21.57
N LEU A 63 -9.41 -7.82 22.75
CA LEU A 63 -10.10 -8.88 23.50
C LEU A 63 -11.50 -8.43 23.94
N GLY A 64 -11.63 -7.19 24.38
CA GLY A 64 -12.90 -6.60 24.81
C GLY A 64 -13.85 -6.19 23.69
N ALA A 65 -13.42 -6.25 22.43
CA ALA A 65 -14.17 -5.76 21.27
C ALA A 65 -15.55 -6.44 21.17
N PRO A 66 -16.65 -5.68 20.99
CA PRO A 66 -18.02 -6.21 20.94
C PRO A 66 -18.20 -7.33 19.91
N VAL A 67 -17.51 -7.23 18.77
CA VAL A 67 -17.54 -8.21 17.69
C VAL A 67 -17.20 -9.64 18.12
N ARG A 68 -16.41 -9.81 19.18
CA ARG A 68 -16.07 -11.13 19.73
C ARG A 68 -17.22 -11.76 20.51
N ARG A 69 -18.16 -10.97 21.02
CA ARG A 69 -19.31 -11.41 21.84
C ARG A 69 -20.57 -11.61 21.02
N LEU A 70 -20.63 -11.09 19.80
CA LEU A 70 -21.75 -11.34 18.91
C LEU A 70 -21.86 -12.84 18.64
N PRO A 71 -23.05 -13.44 18.69
CA PRO A 71 -23.32 -14.77 18.16
C PRO A 71 -22.98 -14.90 16.66
N ASP A 72 -22.78 -16.13 16.16
CA ASP A 72 -22.36 -16.38 14.77
C ASP A 72 -23.44 -15.97 13.75
N ASP A 73 -24.71 -16.20 14.06
CA ASP A 73 -25.87 -15.81 13.26
C ASP A 73 -25.95 -14.29 13.06
N ILE A 74 -25.68 -13.50 14.11
CA ILE A 74 -25.67 -12.03 14.01
C ILE A 74 -24.51 -11.55 13.12
N VAL A 75 -23.33 -12.19 13.22
CA VAL A 75 -22.19 -11.86 12.36
C VAL A 75 -22.50 -12.20 10.89
N LEU A 76 -23.13 -13.34 10.63
CA LEU A 76 -23.55 -13.74 9.29
C LEU A 76 -24.61 -12.79 8.71
N ALA A 77 -25.61 -12.38 9.50
CA ALA A 77 -26.61 -11.40 9.08
C ALA A 77 -25.97 -10.05 8.69
N ILE A 78 -24.90 -9.64 9.40
CA ILE A 78 -24.12 -8.46 9.02
C ILE A 78 -23.42 -8.69 7.66
N PHE A 79 -22.78 -9.84 7.46
CA PHE A 79 -22.12 -10.16 6.19
C PHE A 79 -23.09 -10.19 5.01
N GLU A 80 -24.26 -10.81 5.18
CA GLU A 80 -25.30 -10.85 4.16
C GLU A 80 -25.79 -9.45 3.81
N SER A 81 -25.98 -8.59 4.81
CA SER A 81 -26.37 -7.19 4.61
C SER A 81 -25.33 -6.41 3.78
N LEU A 82 -24.03 -6.69 3.97
CA LEU A 82 -22.94 -6.08 3.20
C LEU A 82 -22.91 -6.54 1.74
N VAL A 83 -23.29 -7.80 1.47
CA VAL A 83 -23.32 -8.36 0.11
C VAL A 83 -24.60 -7.95 -0.64
N ILE A 84 -25.71 -7.66 0.05
CA ILE A 84 -26.92 -7.14 -0.60
C ILE A 84 -26.76 -5.66 -1.03
N GLY A 85 -25.95 -4.89 -0.30
CA GLY A 85 -25.71 -3.48 -0.58
C GLY A 85 -24.80 -3.25 -1.78
N GLU A 86 -25.36 -3.23 -2.99
CA GLU A 86 -24.66 -2.78 -4.21
C GLU A 86 -24.69 -1.25 -4.36
N PRO A 87 -23.65 -0.63 -4.95
CA PRO A 87 -22.46 -1.24 -5.53
C PRO A 87 -21.42 -1.64 -4.46
N TRP A 88 -20.71 -2.74 -4.71
CA TRP A 88 -19.69 -3.23 -3.79
C TRP A 88 -18.37 -2.47 -3.86
N SER A 89 -17.68 -2.38 -2.72
CA SER A 89 -16.29 -1.95 -2.66
C SER A 89 -15.36 -2.96 -3.32
N THR A 90 -14.20 -2.50 -3.79
CA THR A 90 -13.07 -3.35 -4.17
C THR A 90 -12.04 -3.32 -3.03
N PRO A 91 -11.69 -4.44 -2.38
CA PRO A 91 -12.15 -5.81 -2.64
C PRO A 91 -13.58 -6.09 -2.12
N HIS A 92 -14.19 -7.16 -2.65
CA HIS A 92 -15.56 -7.59 -2.32
C HIS A 92 -15.78 -7.69 -0.79
N PRO A 93 -16.96 -7.30 -0.25
CA PRO A 93 -17.22 -7.31 1.19
C PRO A 93 -16.95 -8.65 1.88
N SER A 94 -17.29 -9.78 1.25
CA SER A 94 -16.98 -11.12 1.80
C SER A 94 -15.47 -11.39 1.91
N VAL A 95 -14.66 -10.80 1.02
CA VAL A 95 -13.19 -10.86 1.09
C VAL A 95 -12.71 -10.01 2.26
N VAL A 96 -13.22 -8.78 2.40
CA VAL A 96 -12.86 -7.92 3.54
C VAL A 96 -13.19 -8.62 4.87
N ALA A 97 -14.39 -9.20 4.97
CA ALA A 97 -14.83 -9.93 6.15
C ALA A 97 -13.92 -11.13 6.49
N SER A 98 -13.48 -11.88 5.48
CA SER A 98 -12.62 -13.06 5.70
C SER A 98 -11.22 -12.72 6.24
N HIS A 99 -10.77 -11.47 6.13
CA HIS A 99 -9.45 -11.02 6.60
C HIS A 99 -9.44 -10.36 7.99
N VAL A 100 -10.59 -10.24 8.68
CA VAL A 100 -10.66 -9.52 9.97
C VAL A 100 -10.05 -10.32 11.13
N CYS A 101 -10.50 -11.57 11.33
CA CYS A 101 -10.00 -12.45 12.39
C CYS A 101 -10.34 -13.91 12.09
N ARG A 102 -9.67 -14.86 12.76
CA ARG A 102 -9.87 -16.31 12.52
C ARG A 102 -11.35 -16.75 12.54
N ARG A 103 -12.15 -16.21 13.46
CA ARG A 103 -13.59 -16.53 13.56
C ARG A 103 -14.34 -16.03 12.32
N TRP A 104 -14.09 -14.79 11.91
CA TRP A 104 -14.70 -14.22 10.70
C TRP A 104 -14.23 -14.93 9.43
N THR A 105 -12.97 -15.33 9.36
CA THR A 105 -12.46 -16.16 8.26
C THR A 105 -13.25 -17.47 8.13
N GLY A 106 -13.46 -18.18 9.25
CA GLY A 106 -14.22 -19.43 9.26
C GLY A 106 -15.68 -19.23 8.84
N LEU A 107 -16.35 -18.19 9.36
CA LEU A 107 -17.73 -17.87 9.00
C LEU A 107 -17.87 -17.42 7.55
N ALA A 108 -17.01 -16.51 7.08
CA ALA A 108 -17.06 -15.99 5.73
C ALA A 108 -16.79 -17.07 4.69
N LEU A 109 -15.75 -17.90 4.87
CA LEU A 109 -15.42 -18.98 3.93
C LEU A 109 -16.39 -20.17 4.05
N GLY A 110 -16.94 -20.42 5.24
CA GLY A 110 -17.88 -21.52 5.51
C GLY A 110 -19.32 -21.24 5.10
N THR A 111 -19.64 -20.04 4.62
CA THR A 111 -21.00 -19.64 4.23
C THR A 111 -21.09 -19.41 2.73
N PRO A 112 -21.53 -20.41 1.92
CA PRO A 112 -21.57 -20.32 0.46
C PRO A 112 -22.41 -19.16 -0.08
N LEU A 113 -23.45 -18.74 0.66
CA LEU A 113 -24.35 -17.65 0.27
C LEU A 113 -23.61 -16.33 0.04
N LEU A 114 -22.51 -16.08 0.76
CA LEU A 114 -21.68 -14.87 0.66
C LEU A 114 -20.83 -14.81 -0.62
N TRP A 115 -20.77 -15.91 -1.38
CA TRP A 115 -19.93 -16.07 -2.58
C TRP A 115 -20.77 -16.35 -3.84
N THR A 116 -22.08 -16.17 -3.75
CA THR A 116 -23.03 -16.44 -4.86
C THR A 116 -22.82 -15.52 -6.05
N LYS A 117 -22.34 -14.29 -5.83
CA LYS A 117 -22.02 -13.33 -6.87
C LYS A 117 -20.66 -12.71 -6.55
N ILE A 118 -19.74 -12.78 -7.51
CA ILE A 118 -18.38 -12.22 -7.42
C ILE A 118 -18.16 -11.39 -8.69
N GLU A 119 -17.92 -10.09 -8.52
CA GLU A 119 -17.58 -9.21 -9.63
C GLU A 119 -16.06 -9.17 -9.80
N ILE A 120 -15.57 -9.81 -10.86
CA ILE A 120 -14.16 -9.75 -11.24
C ILE A 120 -13.99 -8.57 -12.22
N ARG A 121 -13.44 -7.46 -11.72
CA ARG A 121 -12.93 -6.41 -12.62
C ARG A 121 -11.58 -6.85 -13.15
N LEU A 122 -11.61 -7.44 -14.34
CA LEU A 122 -10.40 -7.61 -15.13
C LEU A 122 -10.03 -6.22 -15.65
N LEU A 123 -9.00 -5.62 -15.03
CA LEU A 123 -8.28 -4.52 -15.64
C LEU A 123 -7.59 -5.10 -16.87
N LEU A 124 -8.24 -5.01 -18.03
CA LEU A 124 -7.63 -5.24 -19.33
C LEU A 124 -6.67 -4.08 -19.65
N ASP A 125 -5.84 -3.69 -18.69
CA ASP A 125 -4.79 -2.68 -18.83
C ASP A 125 -3.61 -3.35 -19.55
N GLY A 126 -3.77 -3.59 -20.86
CA GLY A 126 -2.70 -4.06 -21.72
C GLY A 126 -3.01 -5.25 -22.63
N LEU A 127 -4.23 -5.83 -22.58
CA LEU A 127 -4.62 -6.90 -23.51
C LEU A 127 -5.08 -6.41 -24.89
N TRP A 128 -4.93 -5.11 -25.17
CA TRP A 128 -4.88 -4.56 -26.54
C TRP A 128 -3.44 -4.56 -27.09
N GLY A 129 -2.61 -5.50 -26.63
CA GLY A 129 -1.33 -5.82 -27.24
C GLY A 129 -1.60 -6.33 -28.65
N LYS A 130 -1.59 -5.38 -29.61
CA LYS A 130 -1.60 -5.52 -31.07
C LYS A 130 -1.88 -6.96 -31.50
N VAL A 131 -3.11 -7.27 -31.92
CA VAL A 131 -3.33 -8.43 -32.79
C VAL A 131 -2.38 -8.21 -33.96
N PRO A 132 -1.28 -8.98 -34.11
CA PRO A 132 -0.48 -8.85 -35.30
C PRO A 132 -1.40 -9.37 -36.40
N GLN A 133 -1.88 -8.48 -37.27
CA GLN A 133 -2.34 -8.93 -38.57
C GLN A 133 -1.16 -9.69 -39.17
N ILE A 134 -1.23 -11.02 -39.14
CA ILE A 134 -0.43 -11.83 -40.04
C ILE A 134 -0.90 -11.37 -41.40
N ALA A 135 -0.09 -10.55 -42.07
CA ALA A 135 -0.34 -10.18 -43.45
C ALA A 135 -0.51 -11.49 -44.21
N ASN A 136 -1.71 -11.74 -44.70
CA ASN A 136 -1.95 -12.82 -45.64
C ASN A 136 -1.02 -12.49 -46.82
N GLU A 137 0.02 -13.30 -47.05
CA GLU A 137 1.07 -12.99 -48.03
C GLU A 137 0.55 -12.84 -49.47
N ASN A 138 -0.76 -12.97 -49.73
CA ASN A 138 -1.34 -12.86 -51.07
C ASN A 138 -2.69 -12.10 -51.13
N THR A 139 -2.99 -11.17 -50.20
CA THR A 139 -4.17 -10.29 -50.36
C THR A 139 -3.78 -8.86 -50.72
N GLY A 140 -2.95 -8.73 -51.76
CA GLY A 140 -2.73 -7.45 -52.43
C GLY A 140 -3.91 -7.17 -53.36
N ALA A 141 -4.80 -6.23 -52.98
CA ALA A 141 -5.48 -5.45 -54.01
C ALA A 141 -4.41 -4.62 -54.75
N PRO A 142 -4.52 -4.42 -56.07
CA PRO A 142 -3.47 -3.82 -56.89
C PRO A 142 -3.05 -2.41 -56.43
N ASP A 143 -3.88 -1.73 -55.64
CA ASP A 143 -3.69 -0.35 -55.23
C ASP A 143 -3.50 -0.20 -53.70
N GLY A 144 -2.85 -1.18 -53.04
CA GLY A 144 -1.99 -0.97 -51.87
C GLY A 144 -2.49 -0.16 -50.66
N GLY A 145 -3.80 0.06 -50.50
CA GLY A 145 -4.35 0.83 -49.38
C GLY A 145 -4.73 -0.07 -48.20
N MET A 146 -3.95 -0.05 -47.13
CA MET A 146 -4.30 -0.62 -45.84
C MET A 146 -5.48 0.17 -45.24
N LYS A 147 -6.70 -0.39 -45.21
CA LYS A 147 -7.79 0.18 -44.41
C LYS A 147 -7.53 -0.15 -42.94
N ILE A 148 -7.23 0.87 -42.15
CA ILE A 148 -7.08 0.78 -40.70
C ILE A 148 -8.33 1.40 -40.07
N ASP A 149 -9.19 0.56 -39.50
CA ASP A 149 -10.28 1.05 -38.64
C ASP A 149 -9.73 1.19 -37.22
N TYR A 150 -9.62 2.42 -36.73
CA TYR A 150 -9.26 2.71 -35.34
C TYR A 150 -10.54 2.85 -34.51
N VAL A 151 -10.65 2.08 -33.42
CA VAL A 151 -11.58 2.37 -32.33
C VAL A 151 -10.80 3.14 -31.27
N GLU A 152 -11.26 4.35 -30.93
CA GLU A 152 -10.64 5.18 -29.89
C GLU A 152 -10.72 4.49 -28.52
N PRO A 153 -9.58 4.24 -27.84
CA PRO A 153 -9.59 3.86 -26.44
C PRO A 153 -9.85 5.12 -25.59
N CYS A 154 -10.88 5.10 -24.76
CA CYS A 154 -11.08 6.13 -23.74
C CYS A 154 -9.85 6.15 -22.81
N ALA A 155 -9.27 7.32 -22.59
CA ALA A 155 -7.97 7.47 -21.92
C ALA A 155 -7.95 6.86 -20.50
N PRO A 156 -6.91 6.09 -20.12
CA PRO A 156 -6.78 5.58 -18.75
C PRO A 156 -6.37 6.71 -17.78
N PRO A 157 -6.80 6.66 -16.50
CA PRO A 157 -6.24 7.52 -15.47
C PRO A 157 -4.76 7.14 -15.24
N GLN A 158 -3.96 8.18 -15.01
CA GLN A 158 -2.50 8.23 -15.10
C GLN A 158 -1.71 7.12 -14.36
N ASN A 159 -0.51 6.82 -14.90
CA ASN A 159 0.70 6.24 -14.25
C ASN A 159 0.93 4.72 -14.18
N LEU A 160 1.01 3.98 -15.30
CA LEU A 160 1.69 2.66 -15.30
C LEU A 160 2.51 2.42 -16.60
N ALA A 161 3.76 1.96 -16.45
CA ALA A 161 4.68 1.59 -17.54
C ALA A 161 4.52 0.11 -17.94
N ALA A 162 4.64 -0.20 -19.24
CA ALA A 162 4.31 -1.51 -19.84
C ALA A 162 5.42 -2.59 -19.71
N PRO A 163 5.08 -3.89 -19.55
CA PRO A 163 6.05 -5.00 -19.56
C PRO A 163 6.18 -5.69 -20.94
N THR A 164 7.31 -6.37 -21.18
CA THR A 164 7.69 -7.03 -22.45
C THR A 164 7.33 -8.53 -22.48
N VAL A 165 6.85 -9.05 -23.62
CA VAL A 165 6.51 -10.48 -23.83
C VAL A 165 7.51 -11.15 -24.80
N HIS A 166 7.91 -12.40 -24.50
CA HIS A 166 8.88 -13.18 -25.28
C HIS A 166 8.24 -14.03 -26.41
N LYS A 167 9.00 -14.19 -27.49
CA LYS A 167 8.61 -14.80 -28.79
C LYS A 167 8.46 -16.33 -28.69
N GLY A 168 7.34 -16.92 -29.12
CA GLY A 168 7.25 -18.40 -29.26
C GLY A 168 5.87 -19.08 -29.35
N PHE A 169 4.75 -18.39 -29.08
CA PHE A 169 3.42 -19.01 -29.16
C PHE A 169 2.85 -19.02 -30.59
N ARG A 170 2.32 -20.16 -31.04
CA ARG A 170 1.63 -20.31 -32.35
C ARG A 170 0.25 -20.95 -32.12
N THR A 171 -0.81 -20.33 -32.63
CA THR A 171 -2.21 -20.84 -32.58
C THR A 171 -2.77 -21.04 -33.99
N ARG A 172 -3.61 -22.07 -34.18
CA ARG A 172 -4.32 -22.37 -35.45
C ARG A 172 -5.48 -21.39 -35.64
N VAL A 173 -5.62 -20.86 -36.85
CA VAL A 173 -6.75 -20.01 -37.26
C VAL A 173 -7.86 -20.89 -37.85
N GLY A 174 -9.06 -20.85 -37.27
CA GLY A 174 -10.30 -21.37 -37.87
C GLY A 174 -11.06 -20.24 -38.57
N ASN A 175 -11.87 -20.57 -39.58
CA ASN A 175 -12.58 -19.60 -40.42
C ASN A 175 -13.81 -19.03 -39.67
N PRO A 176 -14.06 -17.70 -39.65
CA PRO A 176 -15.14 -17.09 -38.86
C PRO A 176 -16.56 -17.38 -39.36
N THR A 177 -16.70 -18.02 -40.52
CA THR A 177 -18.01 -18.40 -41.10
C THR A 177 -18.44 -19.83 -40.80
N ASP A 178 -17.65 -20.62 -40.08
CA ASP A 178 -18.11 -21.90 -39.53
C ASP A 178 -18.91 -21.64 -38.24
N ARG A 179 -20.09 -21.05 -38.40
CA ARG A 179 -21.24 -21.22 -37.50
C ARG A 179 -22.39 -21.79 -38.31
N LEU A 180 -22.54 -23.10 -38.25
CA LEU A 180 -23.84 -23.75 -38.02
C LEU A 180 -23.84 -24.22 -36.56
#